data_AF-A0A8S2FFJ5-F1
#
_entry.id   AF-A0A8S2FFJ5-F1
#
_cell.length_a   1.000
_cell.length_b   1.000
_cell.length_c   1.000
_cell.angle_alpha   90.00
_cell.angle_beta   90.00
_cell.angle_gamma   90.00
#
_symmetry.space_group_name_H-M   'P 1'
#
loop_
_entity.id
_entity.type
_entity.pdbx_description
1 polymer ?
#
loop_
_entity_poly.entity_id
_entity_poly.type
_entity_poly.pdbx_seq_one_letter_code
_entity_poly.pdbx_strand_id
1 'polypeptide(L)'
;VVYTWSFAAATPSFRCKLYENDNVYDTNVTVLFNRSQPDEAYCKTHMKISVKECQRCYMKTKSSRGTVEIEACENYVFDRTYHDYTLVEELTHLSTNVVMLRYGRRPIISICLLLTACSGFICAFFPQKVKFGFWPSYLAYTLGRFILACTTRGIGVTGFVLATELVGPKNKFLAAIIIHYCFPLGQLILVGFAYFIREWRRLTLTLSIFTIPLIFLYFPLPESVRWMLSKGQYQRAEKVLRKTARINERSFDEEAFQRMKAEQEK
;
A
#
# COMPACT_ATOMS: atom_id res chain seq x y z
N VAL A 1 1.54 -17.99 3.64
CA VAL A 1 2.79 -17.19 3.63
C VAL A 1 2.63 -16.19 2.49
N VAL A 2 2.15 -14.98 2.81
CA VAL A 2 1.74 -13.98 1.79
C VAL A 2 2.89 -13.00 1.62
N TYR A 3 3.61 -13.17 0.52
CA TYR A 3 4.75 -12.35 0.17
C TYR A 3 4.28 -11.01 -0.40
N THR A 4 4.22 -9.98 0.45
CA THR A 4 4.25 -8.59 -0.02
C THR A 4 5.71 -8.24 -0.30
N TRP A 5 6.24 -8.75 -1.42
CA TRP A 5 7.59 -8.38 -1.86
C TRP A 5 7.63 -6.87 -2.07
N SER A 6 8.62 -6.29 -1.42
CA SER A 6 9.15 -4.98 -1.74
C SER A 6 9.35 -4.90 -3.25
N PHE A 7 8.65 -3.98 -3.92
CA PHE A 7 8.99 -3.55 -5.29
C PHE A 7 10.45 -3.04 -5.40
N ALA A 8 11.19 -2.99 -4.29
CA ALA A 8 12.61 -2.67 -4.22
C ALA A 8 13.55 -3.85 -4.58
N ALA A 9 13.12 -5.11 -4.54
CA ALA A 9 13.98 -6.28 -4.79
C ALA A 9 13.70 -7.01 -6.10
N ALA A 10 12.53 -6.80 -6.70
CA ALA A 10 12.18 -7.34 -8.00
C ALA A 10 11.54 -6.24 -8.84
N THR A 11 12.15 -5.91 -9.98
CA THR A 11 11.50 -5.10 -11.01
C THR A 11 10.43 -5.98 -11.65
N PRO A 12 9.13 -5.65 -11.52
CA PRO A 12 8.07 -6.43 -12.17
C PRO A 12 8.34 -6.45 -13.68
N SER A 13 8.12 -7.58 -14.33
CA SER A 13 8.17 -7.68 -15.79
C SER A 13 7.23 -6.62 -16.36
N PHE A 14 7.77 -5.70 -17.16
CA PHE A 14 6.99 -4.70 -17.89
C PHE A 14 7.04 -5.05 -19.36
N ARG A 15 5.91 -4.90 -20.06
CA ARG A 15 5.84 -4.96 -21.51
C ARG A 15 5.47 -3.59 -22.06
N CYS A 16 5.96 -3.30 -23.26
CA CYS A 16 5.55 -2.13 -23.99
C CYS A 16 4.21 -2.39 -24.70
N LYS A 17 3.29 -1.43 -24.64
CA LYS A 17 2.05 -1.37 -25.42
C LYS A 17 2.33 -0.53 -26.68
N LEU A 18 2.22 -1.16 -27.86
CA LEU A 18 2.50 -0.52 -29.15
C LEU A 18 1.27 0.11 -29.80
N TYR A 19 0.09 -0.49 -29.60
CA TYR A 19 -1.17 -0.03 -30.16
C TYR A 19 -2.28 -0.03 -29.11
N GLU A 20 -3.29 0.82 -29.28
CA GLU A 20 -4.38 1.01 -28.31
C GLU A 20 -5.17 -0.30 -28.01
N ASN A 21 -5.23 -1.22 -28.99
CA ASN A 21 -5.89 -2.54 -28.92
C ASN A 21 -4.92 -3.74 -28.81
N ASP A 22 -3.73 -3.54 -28.23
CA ASP A 22 -2.71 -4.58 -28.06
C ASP A 22 -3.06 -5.58 -26.92
N ASN A 23 -4.01 -6.48 -27.21
CA ASN A 23 -4.51 -7.55 -26.34
C ASN A 23 -3.83 -8.91 -26.59
N VAL A 24 -2.90 -8.98 -27.53
CA VAL A 24 -2.32 -10.23 -28.02
C VAL A 24 -0.84 -10.28 -27.63
N TYR A 25 -0.39 -11.40 -27.07
CA TYR A 25 1.04 -11.72 -26.98
C TYR A 25 1.52 -11.93 -28.42
N ASP A 26 1.89 -10.84 -29.10
CA ASP A 26 2.27 -10.89 -30.51
C ASP A 26 3.55 -11.74 -30.66
N THR A 27 3.38 -12.96 -31.19
CA THR A 27 4.44 -13.95 -31.36
C THR A 27 5.44 -13.58 -32.46
N ASN A 28 5.15 -12.52 -33.24
CA ASN A 28 6.04 -12.01 -34.29
C ASN A 28 7.07 -10.98 -33.77
N VAL A 29 7.02 -10.61 -32.49
CA VAL A 29 8.02 -9.72 -31.87
C VAL A 29 9.24 -10.53 -31.47
N THR A 30 10.22 -10.62 -32.38
CA THR A 30 11.53 -11.16 -32.04
C THR A 30 12.34 -10.12 -31.28
N VAL A 31 12.23 -10.18 -29.94
CA VAL A 31 13.13 -9.74 -28.86
C VAL A 31 12.33 -9.02 -27.77
N LEU A 32 12.05 -9.74 -26.67
CA LEU A 32 11.64 -9.17 -25.39
C LEU A 32 12.86 -8.48 -24.76
N PHE A 33 12.95 -7.16 -24.86
CA PHE A 33 13.98 -6.40 -24.16
C PHE A 33 13.66 -6.33 -22.67
N ASN A 34 14.20 -7.25 -21.89
CA ASN A 34 14.22 -7.16 -20.43
C ASN A 34 15.45 -6.35 -20.01
N ARG A 35 15.29 -5.05 -19.74
CA ARG A 35 16.29 -4.27 -18.98
C ARG A 35 15.69 -3.00 -18.38
N SER A 36 15.91 -2.87 -17.07
CA SER A 36 15.43 -1.84 -16.15
C SER A 36 16.21 -0.50 -16.20
N GLN A 37 16.99 -0.23 -17.26
CA GLN A 37 17.59 1.09 -17.52
C GLN A 37 18.15 1.13 -18.96
N PRO A 38 17.98 2.24 -19.71
CA PRO A 38 18.62 2.40 -21.02
C PRO A 38 20.11 2.69 -20.83
N ASP A 39 20.95 1.73 -21.20
CA ASP A 39 22.40 1.87 -21.11
C ASP A 39 22.92 2.66 -22.34
N GLU A 40 23.50 3.84 -22.10
CA GLU A 40 23.85 4.82 -23.15
C GLU A 40 24.81 4.26 -24.21
N ALA A 41 25.70 3.35 -23.79
CA ALA A 41 26.65 2.69 -24.66
C ALA A 41 25.95 1.82 -25.72
N TYR A 42 24.90 1.07 -25.35
CA TYR A 42 24.22 0.12 -26.22
C TYR A 42 23.41 0.80 -27.33
N CYS A 43 22.76 1.93 -27.01
CA CYS A 43 21.97 2.73 -27.96
C CYS A 43 22.81 3.19 -29.16
N LYS A 44 24.03 3.68 -28.89
CA LYS A 44 24.93 4.17 -29.93
C LYS A 44 25.42 3.04 -30.84
N THR A 45 25.70 1.86 -30.28
CA THR A 45 26.28 0.74 -31.04
C THR A 45 25.24 -0.03 -31.87
N HIS A 46 24.04 -0.26 -31.34
CA HIS A 46 23.07 -1.18 -31.95
C HIS A 46 21.86 -0.51 -32.61
N MET A 47 21.51 0.72 -32.22
CA MET A 47 20.35 1.43 -32.77
C MET A 47 20.72 2.64 -33.65
N LYS A 48 21.94 3.19 -33.51
CA LYS A 48 22.40 4.40 -34.24
C LYS A 48 21.50 5.64 -34.03
N ILE A 49 20.87 5.75 -32.86
CA ILE A 49 19.94 6.83 -32.49
C ILE A 49 20.57 7.72 -31.40
N SER A 50 20.14 8.99 -31.27
CA SER A 50 20.67 9.92 -30.26
C SER A 50 20.25 9.54 -28.82
N VAL A 51 21.00 9.99 -27.80
CA VAL A 51 20.76 9.63 -26.39
C VAL A 51 19.42 10.16 -25.86
N LYS A 52 18.99 11.35 -26.32
CA LYS A 52 17.68 11.92 -25.98
C LYS A 52 16.52 11.08 -26.55
N GLU A 53 16.71 10.49 -27.72
CA GLU A 53 15.73 9.59 -28.32
C GLU A 53 15.76 8.22 -27.65
N CYS A 54 16.93 7.71 -27.23
CA CYS A 54 17.05 6.39 -26.59
C CYS A 54 16.43 6.27 -25.19
N GLN A 55 16.06 7.39 -24.55
CA GLN A 55 15.27 7.35 -23.31
C GLN A 55 13.85 6.82 -23.54
N ARG A 56 13.36 6.80 -24.80
CA ARG A 56 12.14 6.10 -25.19
C ARG A 56 12.53 4.68 -25.60
N CYS A 57 11.95 3.66 -24.96
CA CYS A 57 12.22 2.28 -25.33
C CYS A 57 11.59 1.98 -26.70
N TYR A 58 12.36 1.43 -27.64
CA TYR A 58 11.88 1.00 -28.96
C TYR A 58 11.96 -0.52 -29.11
N MET A 59 10.99 -1.13 -29.80
CA MET A 59 11.02 -2.57 -30.14
C MET A 59 11.26 -2.77 -31.64
N LYS A 60 11.92 -3.88 -32.00
CA LYS A 60 12.11 -4.31 -33.38
C LYS A 60 10.94 -5.20 -33.81
N THR A 61 10.11 -4.72 -34.71
CA THR A 61 9.03 -5.49 -35.32
C THR A 61 9.46 -6.00 -36.69
N LYS A 62 9.04 -7.21 -37.05
CA LYS A 62 9.21 -7.72 -38.43
C LYS A 62 7.98 -7.32 -39.22
N SER A 63 8.17 -6.43 -40.19
CA SER A 63 7.13 -6.10 -41.17
C SER A 63 6.82 -7.34 -42.03
N SER A 64 5.60 -7.43 -42.54
CA SER A 64 5.12 -8.50 -43.43
C SER A 64 5.94 -8.65 -44.73
N ARG A 65 6.82 -7.68 -45.03
CA ARG A 65 7.80 -7.71 -46.14
C ARG A 65 9.23 -8.10 -45.72
N GLY A 66 9.45 -8.50 -44.47
CA GLY A 66 10.77 -8.89 -43.95
C GLY A 66 11.67 -7.72 -43.54
N THR A 67 11.20 -6.48 -43.62
CA THR A 67 11.91 -5.31 -43.11
C THR A 67 11.76 -5.19 -41.59
N VAL A 68 12.85 -4.86 -40.90
CA VAL A 68 12.84 -4.63 -39.45
C VAL A 68 12.51 -3.16 -39.20
N GLU A 69 11.34 -2.89 -38.62
CA GLU A 69 10.90 -1.55 -38.24
C GLU A 69 11.12 -1.32 -36.74
N ILE A 70 11.44 -0.06 -36.39
CA ILE A 70 11.71 0.36 -35.02
C ILE A 70 10.52 1.21 -34.57
N GLU A 71 9.68 0.67 -33.69
CA GLU A 71 8.50 1.38 -33.17
C GLU A 71 8.73 1.85 -31.74
N ALA A 72 8.25 3.07 -31.44
CA ALA A 72 8.35 3.70 -30.13
C ALA A 72 7.28 3.17 -29.18
N CYS A 73 7.64 2.98 -27.91
CA CYS A 73 6.66 2.59 -26.91
C CYS A 73 5.66 3.71 -26.59
N GLU A 74 4.37 3.42 -26.72
CA GLU A 74 3.31 4.37 -26.37
C GLU A 74 3.03 4.38 -24.86
N ASN A 75 2.89 3.20 -24.24
CA ASN A 75 2.63 3.06 -22.81
C ASN A 75 3.27 1.78 -22.23
N TYR A 76 3.62 1.80 -20.94
CA TYR A 76 4.10 0.60 -20.23
C TYR A 76 2.94 -0.13 -19.57
N VAL A 77 2.86 -1.45 -19.78
CA VAL A 77 1.89 -2.33 -19.14
C VAL A 77 2.65 -3.30 -18.24
N PHE A 78 2.32 -3.28 -16.96
CA PHE A 78 2.89 -4.21 -15.98
C PHE A 78 2.28 -5.60 -16.15
N ASP A 79 3.15 -6.62 -16.13
CA ASP A 79 2.72 -8.01 -16.11
C ASP A 79 2.05 -8.32 -14.77
N ARG A 80 0.75 -8.62 -14.83
CA ARG A 80 -0.08 -8.93 -13.65
C ARG A 80 -0.27 -10.44 -13.46
N THR A 81 0.33 -11.29 -14.29
CA THR A 81 0.10 -12.75 -14.27
C THR A 81 0.45 -13.41 -12.92
N TYR A 82 1.38 -12.83 -12.16
CA TYR A 82 1.79 -13.33 -10.84
C TYR A 82 1.11 -12.62 -9.66
N HIS A 83 0.26 -11.62 -9.90
CA HIS A 83 -0.40 -10.91 -8.81
C HIS A 83 -1.76 -11.53 -8.52
N ASP A 84 -1.78 -12.55 -7.66
CA ASP A 84 -3.02 -13.09 -7.09
C ASP A 84 -3.63 -12.05 -6.14
N TYR A 85 -4.63 -11.32 -6.61
CA TYR A 85 -5.40 -10.37 -5.81
C TYR A 85 -6.63 -11.05 -5.20
N THR A 86 -6.85 -10.82 -3.91
CA THR A 86 -8.13 -11.18 -3.28
C THR A 86 -9.13 -10.02 -3.37
N LEU A 87 -10.44 -10.32 -3.43
CA LEU A 87 -11.49 -9.30 -3.46
C LEU A 87 -11.40 -8.32 -2.28
N VAL A 88 -10.95 -8.81 -1.12
CA VAL A 88 -10.69 -7.98 0.06
C VAL A 88 -9.54 -7.00 -0.20
N GLU A 89 -8.46 -7.42 -0.86
CA GLU A 89 -7.33 -6.54 -1.14
C GLU A 89 -7.66 -5.44 -2.14
N GLU A 90 -8.28 -5.76 -3.26
CA GLU A 90 -8.73 -4.78 -4.26
C GLU A 90 -9.68 -3.74 -3.64
N LEU A 91 -10.73 -4.22 -2.95
CA LEU A 91 -11.72 -3.36 -2.33
C LEU A 91 -11.11 -2.48 -1.24
N THR A 92 -10.23 -3.06 -0.41
CA THR A 92 -9.57 -2.33 0.66
C THR A 92 -8.60 -1.29 0.10
N HIS A 93 -7.79 -1.62 -0.90
CA HIS A 93 -6.87 -0.65 -1.51
C HIS A 93 -7.63 0.52 -2.14
N LEU A 94 -8.66 0.25 -2.92
CA LEU A 94 -9.45 1.32 -3.56
C LEU A 94 -10.12 2.23 -2.53
N SER A 95 -10.83 1.63 -1.57
CA SER A 95 -11.57 2.38 -0.54
C SER A 95 -10.64 3.15 0.38
N THR A 96 -9.58 2.52 0.88
CA THR A 96 -8.64 3.19 1.79
C THR A 96 -7.87 4.31 1.09
N ASN A 97 -7.48 4.18 -0.18
CA ASN A 97 -6.81 5.25 -0.91
C ASN A 97 -7.70 6.49 -1.04
N VAL A 98 -8.96 6.32 -1.48
CA VAL A 98 -9.90 7.43 -1.61
C VAL A 98 -10.15 8.10 -0.25
N VAL A 99 -10.35 7.29 0.80
CA VAL A 99 -10.63 7.80 2.14
C VAL A 99 -9.39 8.46 2.75
N MET A 100 -8.18 7.92 2.56
CA MET A 100 -6.91 8.49 3.03
C MET A 100 -6.63 9.87 2.44
N LEU A 101 -6.96 10.07 1.17
CA LEU A 101 -6.84 11.37 0.52
C LEU A 101 -7.84 12.39 1.09
N ARG A 102 -9.02 11.95 1.52
CA ARG A 102 -10.08 12.83 2.01
C ARG A 102 -9.96 13.17 3.49
N TYR A 103 -9.73 12.18 4.34
CA TYR A 103 -9.84 12.31 5.80
C TYR A 103 -8.51 12.27 6.56
N GLY A 104 -7.39 11.88 5.91
CA GLY A 104 -6.12 11.68 6.60
C GLY A 104 -5.96 10.26 7.13
N ARG A 105 -4.78 9.92 7.67
CA ARG A 105 -4.38 8.53 7.97
C ARG A 105 -4.81 8.12 9.38
N ARG A 106 -4.66 9.00 10.37
CA ARG A 106 -5.00 8.73 11.77
C ARG A 106 -6.48 8.42 12.02
N PRO A 107 -7.47 9.18 11.49
CA PRO A 107 -8.88 8.88 11.75
C PRO A 107 -9.28 7.54 11.11
N ILE A 108 -8.71 7.19 9.97
CA ILE A 108 -8.99 5.91 9.29
C ILE A 108 -8.50 4.75 10.13
N ILE A 109 -7.26 4.79 10.63
CA ILE A 109 -6.73 3.74 11.51
C ILE A 109 -7.63 3.58 12.74
N SER A 110 -8.06 4.69 13.34
CA SER A 110 -8.95 4.68 14.52
C SER A 110 -10.32 4.05 14.20
N ILE A 111 -10.93 4.42 13.07
CA ILE A 111 -12.20 3.86 12.60
C ILE A 111 -12.06 2.37 12.28
N CYS A 112 -11.01 1.97 11.59
CA CYS A 112 -10.76 0.56 11.27
C CYS A 112 -10.52 -0.27 12.53
N LEU A 113 -9.82 0.25 13.54
CA LEU A 113 -9.64 -0.42 14.84
C LEU A 113 -10.97 -0.58 15.59
N LEU A 114 -11.82 0.44 15.58
CA LEU A 114 -13.18 0.36 16.15
C LEU A 114 -14.03 -0.69 15.44
N LEU A 115 -14.04 -0.70 14.10
CA LEU A 115 -14.77 -1.70 13.31
C LEU A 115 -14.21 -3.12 13.50
N THR A 116 -12.90 -3.24 13.70
CA THR A 116 -12.24 -4.51 14.05
C THR A 116 -12.75 -5.03 15.39
N ALA A 117 -12.80 -4.18 16.42
CA ALA A 117 -13.31 -4.56 17.74
C ALA A 117 -14.80 -4.96 17.65
N CYS A 118 -15.63 -4.13 17.01
CA CYS A 118 -17.07 -4.40 16.84
C CYS A 118 -17.34 -5.71 16.07
N SER A 119 -16.62 -5.95 14.96
CA SER A 119 -16.79 -7.18 14.18
C SER A 119 -16.40 -8.43 14.98
N GLY A 120 -15.35 -8.34 15.81
CA GLY A 120 -14.96 -9.42 16.70
C GLY A 120 -16.00 -9.73 17.80
N PHE A 121 -16.63 -8.71 18.39
CA PHE A 121 -17.77 -8.90 19.29
C PHE A 121 -18.97 -9.53 18.58
N ILE A 122 -19.30 -9.07 17.37
CA ILE A 122 -20.38 -9.65 16.55
C ILE A 122 -20.11 -11.14 16.29
N CYS A 123 -18.90 -11.50 15.86
CA CYS A 123 -18.52 -12.89 15.61
C CYS A 123 -18.57 -13.78 16.86
N ALA A 124 -18.28 -13.22 18.05
CA ALA A 124 -18.29 -13.96 19.31
C ALA A 124 -19.71 -14.21 19.86
N PHE A 125 -20.62 -13.23 19.77
CA PHE A 125 -21.94 -13.27 20.40
C PHE A 125 -23.08 -13.79 19.51
N PHE A 126 -23.08 -13.48 18.21
CA PHE A 126 -24.21 -13.80 17.33
C PHE A 126 -24.53 -15.30 17.16
N PRO A 127 -23.58 -16.25 17.25
CA PRO A 127 -23.94 -17.67 17.14
C PRO A 127 -24.49 -18.31 18.43
N GLN A 128 -24.67 -17.57 19.54
CA GLN A 128 -25.15 -18.14 20.81
C GLN A 128 -26.67 -18.04 21.05
N LYS A 129 -27.39 -17.10 20.44
CA LYS A 129 -28.77 -16.76 20.89
C LYS A 129 -29.87 -16.81 19.84
N VAL A 130 -29.59 -17.11 18.59
CA VAL A 130 -30.62 -17.17 17.55
C VAL A 130 -31.07 -18.63 17.37
N LYS A 131 -32.09 -19.04 18.12
CA LYS A 131 -32.82 -20.32 17.92
C LYS A 131 -33.69 -20.34 16.65
N PHE A 132 -33.70 -19.25 15.86
CA PHE A 132 -34.45 -19.14 14.61
C PHE A 132 -33.52 -19.29 13.40
N GLY A 133 -33.50 -20.50 12.83
CA GLY A 133 -32.98 -20.77 11.49
C GLY A 133 -31.45 -20.73 11.36
N PHE A 134 -30.90 -21.73 10.68
CA PHE A 134 -29.48 -21.88 10.37
C PHE A 134 -28.91 -20.76 9.46
N TRP A 135 -29.79 -19.95 8.85
CA TRP A 135 -29.48 -19.02 7.75
C TRP A 135 -29.06 -17.59 8.18
N PRO A 136 -29.71 -16.90 9.14
CA PRO A 136 -29.35 -15.52 9.49
C PRO A 136 -28.06 -15.41 10.31
N SER A 137 -27.73 -16.44 11.11
CA SER A 137 -26.57 -16.44 12.01
C SER A 137 -25.25 -16.66 11.28
N TYR A 138 -25.24 -17.51 10.25
CA TYR A 138 -24.07 -17.73 9.41
C TYR A 138 -23.73 -16.50 8.56
N LEU A 139 -24.74 -15.82 7.99
CA LEU A 139 -24.54 -14.60 7.21
C LEU A 139 -23.95 -13.47 8.07
N ALA A 140 -24.44 -13.28 9.31
CA ALA A 140 -23.87 -12.29 10.22
C ALA A 140 -22.40 -12.61 10.57
N TYR A 141 -22.07 -13.89 10.76
CA TYR A 141 -20.70 -14.33 11.02
C TYR A 141 -19.79 -14.09 9.81
N THR A 142 -20.20 -14.47 8.60
CA THR A 142 -19.40 -14.28 7.39
C THR A 142 -19.20 -12.80 7.06
N LEU A 143 -20.24 -11.96 7.21
CA LEU A 143 -20.12 -10.51 7.08
C LEU A 143 -19.16 -9.91 8.12
N GLY A 144 -19.26 -10.36 9.38
CA GLY A 144 -18.32 -9.94 10.43
C GLY A 144 -16.87 -10.30 10.09
N ARG A 145 -16.62 -11.51 9.59
CA ARG A 145 -15.28 -11.96 9.15
C ARG A 145 -14.78 -11.18 7.94
N PHE A 146 -15.66 -10.83 7.01
CA PHE A 146 -15.33 -9.99 5.86
C PHE A 146 -14.93 -8.57 6.30
N ILE A 147 -15.72 -7.94 7.17
CA ILE A 147 -15.41 -6.62 7.73
C ILE A 147 -14.08 -6.65 8.49
N LEU A 148 -13.86 -7.68 9.30
CA LEU A 148 -12.60 -7.90 10.02
C LEU A 148 -11.41 -7.97 9.07
N ALA A 149 -11.54 -8.71 7.96
CA ALA A 149 -10.48 -8.84 6.95
C ALA A 149 -10.17 -7.50 6.26
N CYS A 150 -11.19 -6.77 5.81
CA CYS A 150 -11.04 -5.46 5.16
C CYS A 150 -10.39 -4.44 6.11
N THR A 151 -10.88 -4.37 7.35
CA THR A 151 -10.37 -3.41 8.34
C THR A 151 -8.94 -3.71 8.78
N THR A 152 -8.60 -4.99 9.00
CA THR A 152 -7.23 -5.41 9.33
C THR A 152 -6.25 -5.08 8.20
N ARG A 153 -6.64 -5.34 6.95
CA ARG A 153 -5.83 -4.99 5.78
C ARG A 153 -5.67 -3.47 5.64
N GLY A 154 -6.73 -2.71 5.88
CA GLY A 154 -6.73 -1.26 5.83
C GLY A 154 -5.81 -0.63 6.88
N ILE A 155 -5.83 -1.14 8.12
CA ILE A 155 -4.89 -0.73 9.17
C ILE A 155 -3.44 -0.96 8.73
N GLY A 156 -3.15 -2.11 8.10
CA GLY A 156 -1.81 -2.42 7.61
C GLY A 156 -1.32 -1.43 6.55
N VAL A 157 -2.13 -1.13 5.52
CA VAL A 157 -1.77 -0.18 4.46
C VAL A 157 -1.62 1.24 5.02
N THR A 158 -2.64 1.73 5.72
CA THR A 158 -2.64 3.11 6.22
C THR A 158 -1.57 3.31 7.29
N GLY A 159 -1.32 2.31 8.14
CA GLY A 159 -0.25 2.32 9.13
C GLY A 159 1.14 2.38 8.50
N PHE A 160 1.38 1.60 7.45
CA PHE A 160 2.62 1.64 6.68
C PHE A 160 2.86 3.02 6.04
N VAL A 161 1.83 3.59 5.40
CA VAL A 161 1.90 4.92 4.80
C VAL A 161 2.19 5.97 5.88
N LEU A 162 1.45 5.97 6.99
CA LEU A 162 1.65 6.94 8.06
C LEU A 162 3.08 6.87 8.62
N ALA A 163 3.59 5.67 8.90
CA ALA A 163 4.92 5.52 9.46
C ALA A 163 6.03 5.94 8.47
N THR A 164 5.90 5.63 7.18
CA THR A 164 6.87 6.06 6.16
C THR A 164 6.81 7.56 5.85
N GLU A 165 5.67 8.21 6.11
CA GLU A 165 5.49 9.66 6.00
C GLU A 165 6.05 10.42 7.21
N LEU A 166 6.01 9.82 8.40
CA LEU A 166 6.55 10.41 9.63
C LEU A 166 8.07 10.33 9.73
N VAL A 167 8.68 9.36 9.04
CA VAL A 167 10.12 9.11 9.10
C VAL A 167 10.85 9.81 7.94
N GLY A 168 11.99 10.44 8.26
CA GLY A 168 12.84 11.10 7.27
C GLY A 168 13.44 10.11 6.25
N PRO A 169 13.81 10.56 5.03
CA PRO A 169 14.21 9.70 3.91
C PRO A 169 15.31 8.68 4.23
N LYS A 170 16.27 9.04 5.08
CA LYS A 170 17.37 8.16 5.49
C LYS A 170 16.90 6.92 6.27
N ASN A 171 15.84 7.04 7.07
CA ASN A 171 15.38 5.99 7.98
C ASN A 171 14.11 5.27 7.46
N LYS A 172 13.58 5.68 6.30
CA LYS A 172 12.34 5.10 5.74
C LYS A 172 12.45 3.60 5.50
N PHE A 173 13.60 3.13 5.02
CA PHE A 173 13.83 1.70 4.79
C PHE A 173 13.78 0.90 6.09
N LEU A 174 14.47 1.38 7.13
CA LEU A 174 14.46 0.75 8.45
C LEU A 174 13.04 0.72 9.04
N ALA A 175 12.30 1.83 8.95
CA ALA A 175 10.92 1.91 9.41
C ALA A 175 10.01 0.91 8.68
N ALA A 176 10.14 0.80 7.35
CA ALA A 176 9.41 -0.17 6.55
C ALA A 176 9.69 -1.61 7.01
N ILE A 177 10.98 -1.95 7.23
CA ILE A 177 11.37 -3.27 7.73
C ILE A 177 10.74 -3.58 9.08
N ILE A 178 10.82 -2.64 10.04
CA ILE A 178 10.26 -2.82 11.38
C ILE A 178 8.75 -3.13 11.29
N ILE A 179 8.01 -2.38 10.48
CA ILE A 179 6.57 -2.59 10.28
C ILE A 179 6.27 -3.95 9.67
N HIS A 180 7.09 -4.40 8.71
CA HIS A 180 6.93 -5.72 8.12
C HIS A 180 7.14 -6.85 9.14
N TYR A 181 8.06 -6.69 10.10
CA TYR A 181 8.29 -7.66 11.18
C TYR A 181 7.23 -7.61 12.29
N CYS A 182 6.51 -6.51 12.45
CA CYS A 182 5.39 -6.44 13.42
C CYS A 182 4.29 -7.47 13.12
N PHE A 183 4.02 -7.75 11.84
CA PHE A 183 2.98 -8.72 11.45
C PHE A 183 3.29 -10.16 11.90
N PRO A 184 4.44 -10.79 11.55
CA PRO A 184 4.75 -12.13 12.00
C PRO A 184 4.91 -12.21 13.53
N LEU A 185 5.43 -11.16 14.19
CA LEU A 185 5.45 -11.10 15.66
C LEU A 185 4.03 -11.15 16.24
N GLY A 186 3.09 -10.41 15.67
CA GLY A 186 1.68 -10.47 16.06
C GLY A 186 1.07 -11.87 15.86
N GLN A 187 1.43 -12.56 14.78
CA GLN A 187 1.00 -13.95 14.55
C GLN A 187 1.57 -14.92 15.59
N LEU A 188 2.83 -14.77 15.99
CA LEU A 188 3.43 -15.59 17.06
C LEU A 188 2.73 -15.37 18.41
N ILE A 189 2.44 -14.12 18.75
CA ILE A 189 1.67 -13.78 19.96
C ILE A 189 0.27 -14.42 19.89
N LEU A 190 -0.40 -14.32 18.73
CA LEU A 190 -1.70 -14.94 18.49
C LEU A 190 -1.67 -16.46 18.68
N VAL A 191 -0.64 -17.15 18.17
CA VAL A 191 -0.45 -18.59 18.39
C VAL A 191 -0.31 -18.90 19.88
N GLY A 192 0.42 -18.07 20.63
CA GLY A 192 0.49 -18.17 22.09
C GLY A 192 -0.89 -18.08 22.76
N PHE A 193 -1.70 -17.07 22.41
CA PHE A 193 -3.08 -16.96 22.91
C PHE A 193 -3.95 -18.16 22.52
N ALA A 194 -3.83 -18.67 21.30
CA ALA A 194 -4.59 -19.83 20.83
C ALA A 194 -4.21 -21.12 21.56
N TYR A 195 -2.96 -21.24 22.04
CA TYR A 195 -2.53 -22.36 22.87
C TYR A 195 -3.23 -22.36 24.23
N PHE A 196 -3.32 -21.21 24.89
CA PHE A 196 -3.98 -21.08 26.20
C PHE A 196 -5.52 -21.05 26.11
N ILE A 197 -6.06 -20.41 25.07
CA ILE A 197 -7.50 -20.22 24.87
C ILE A 197 -7.93 -21.04 23.64
N ARG A 198 -8.25 -22.32 23.88
CA ARG A 198 -8.66 -23.27 22.83
C ARG A 198 -10.05 -22.99 22.25
N GLU A 199 -10.92 -22.31 22.99
CA GLU A 199 -12.25 -21.95 22.50
C GLU A 199 -12.15 -20.71 21.59
N TRP A 200 -12.37 -20.91 20.27
CA TRP A 200 -12.23 -19.85 19.26
C TRP A 200 -13.07 -18.59 19.55
N ARG A 201 -14.22 -18.74 20.21
CA ARG A 201 -15.09 -17.61 20.61
C ARG A 201 -14.47 -16.77 21.70
N ARG A 202 -13.97 -17.41 22.76
CA ARG A 202 -13.25 -16.72 23.84
C ARG A 202 -11.98 -16.08 23.30
N LEU A 203 -11.26 -16.78 22.42
CA LEU A 203 -10.08 -16.23 21.76
C LEU A 203 -10.42 -14.97 20.96
N THR A 204 -11.46 -15.02 20.12
CA THR A 204 -11.90 -13.86 19.33
C THR A 204 -12.31 -12.69 20.23
N LEU A 205 -13.04 -12.97 21.31
CA LEU A 205 -13.46 -11.95 22.29
C LEU A 205 -12.24 -11.32 22.99
N THR A 206 -11.32 -12.14 23.48
CA THR A 206 -10.08 -11.69 24.12
C THR A 206 -9.30 -10.76 23.19
N LEU A 207 -9.07 -11.17 21.94
CA LEU A 207 -8.39 -10.34 20.94
C LEU A 207 -9.13 -9.03 20.67
N SER A 208 -10.46 -9.06 20.60
CA SER A 208 -11.29 -7.85 20.39
C SER A 208 -11.22 -6.88 21.57
N ILE A 209 -11.06 -7.39 22.79
CA ILE A 209 -10.83 -6.55 23.97
C ILE A 209 -9.43 -5.93 23.93
N PHE A 210 -8.42 -6.71 23.52
CA PHE A 210 -7.04 -6.22 23.38
C PHE A 210 -6.88 -5.13 22.31
N THR A 211 -7.75 -5.05 21.30
CA THR A 211 -7.70 -3.98 20.30
C THR A 211 -8.23 -2.63 20.80
N ILE A 212 -9.06 -2.61 21.85
CA ILE A 212 -9.65 -1.36 22.37
C ILE A 212 -8.58 -0.39 22.91
N PRO A 213 -7.64 -0.80 23.78
CA PRO A 213 -6.55 0.07 24.23
C PRO A 213 -5.70 0.63 23.09
N LEU A 214 -5.54 -0.12 22.00
CA LEU A 214 -4.73 0.31 20.85
C LEU A 214 -5.31 1.56 20.19
N ILE A 215 -6.63 1.76 20.21
CA ILE A 215 -7.27 2.97 19.68
C ILE A 215 -6.74 4.23 20.38
N PHE A 216 -6.57 4.16 21.70
CA PHE A 216 -6.04 5.27 22.49
C PHE A 216 -4.55 5.51 22.25
N LEU A 217 -3.78 4.46 21.92
CA LEU A 217 -2.37 4.59 21.54
C LEU A 217 -2.17 5.33 20.22
N TYR A 218 -3.13 5.28 19.29
CA TYR A 218 -3.07 6.03 18.03
C TYR A 218 -3.48 7.50 18.15
N PHE A 219 -4.19 7.88 19.22
CA PHE A 219 -4.62 9.26 19.43
C PHE A 219 -3.49 10.29 19.65
N PRO A 220 -2.37 10.00 20.32
CA PRO A 220 -1.27 10.96 20.43
C PRO A 220 -0.42 11.09 19.15
N LEU A 221 -0.52 10.15 18.19
CA LEU A 221 0.28 10.23 16.97
C LEU A 221 -0.09 11.47 16.13
N PRO A 222 0.92 12.21 15.63
CA PRO A 222 0.68 13.29 14.70
C PRO A 222 0.13 12.75 13.37
N GLU A 223 -0.74 13.52 12.74
CA GLU A 223 -1.21 13.25 11.38
C GLU A 223 -0.09 13.52 10.36
N SER A 224 -0.23 12.96 9.16
CA SER A 224 0.71 13.16 8.06
C SER A 224 0.86 14.65 7.69
N VAL A 225 2.10 15.15 7.77
CA VAL A 225 2.46 16.51 7.35
C VAL A 225 2.18 16.72 5.87
N ARG A 226 2.48 15.71 5.04
CA ARG A 226 2.22 15.75 3.59
C ARG A 226 0.73 15.91 3.29
N TRP A 227 -0.11 15.18 4.00
CA TRP A 227 -1.56 15.32 3.84
C TRP A 227 -2.03 16.71 4.24
N MET A 228 -1.55 17.24 5.38
CA MET A 228 -1.92 18.59 5.82
C MET A 228 -1.51 19.67 4.81
N LEU A 229 -0.30 19.57 4.23
CA LEU A 229 0.16 20.45 3.17
C LEU A 229 -0.72 20.36 1.92
N SER A 230 -1.06 19.14 1.46
CA SER A 230 -1.93 18.93 0.29
C SER A 230 -3.37 19.45 0.48
N LYS A 231 -3.79 19.68 1.73
CA LYS A 231 -5.10 20.24 2.10
C LYS A 231 -5.04 21.73 2.41
N GLY A 232 -3.89 22.38 2.21
CA GLY A 232 -3.69 23.79 2.55
C GLY A 232 -3.72 24.08 4.05
N GLN A 233 -3.60 23.06 4.91
CA GLN A 233 -3.63 23.19 6.37
C GLN A 233 -2.25 23.56 6.94
N TYR A 234 -1.65 24.64 6.42
CA TYR A 234 -0.27 25.02 6.72
C TYR A 234 -0.01 25.27 8.21
N GLN A 235 -0.91 25.99 8.90
CA GLN A 235 -0.76 26.28 10.33
C GLN A 235 -0.71 25.01 11.20
N ARG A 236 -1.51 23.98 10.85
CA ARG A 236 -1.51 22.69 11.55
C ARG A 236 -0.23 21.91 11.26
N ALA A 237 0.21 21.91 10.00
CA ALA A 237 1.45 21.27 9.59
C ALA A 237 2.65 21.88 10.33
N GLU A 238 2.72 23.21 10.41
CA GLU A 238 3.77 23.94 11.12
C GLU A 238 3.80 23.59 12.61
N LYS A 239 2.63 23.60 13.28
CA LYS A 239 2.53 23.25 14.71
C LYS A 239 3.03 21.83 14.99
N VAL A 240 2.70 20.87 14.12
CA VAL A 240 3.17 19.50 14.24
C VAL A 240 4.68 19.43 14.03
N LEU A 241 5.22 20.07 13.00
CA LEU A 241 6.66 20.07 12.73
C LEU A 241 7.47 20.75 13.84
N ARG A 242 7.01 21.90 14.37
CA ARG A 242 7.65 22.58 15.51
C ARG A 242 7.65 21.69 16.75
N LYS A 243 6.55 20.98 17.03
CA LYS A 243 6.49 20.01 18.14
C LYS A 243 7.49 18.87 17.93
N THR A 244 7.56 18.32 16.71
CA THR A 244 8.51 17.25 16.36
C THR A 244 9.96 17.73 16.45
N ALA A 245 10.28 18.95 16.00
CA ALA A 245 11.60 19.55 16.11
C ALA A 245 12.02 19.70 17.58
N ARG A 246 11.10 20.16 18.45
CA ARG A 246 11.32 20.25 19.90
C ARG A 246 11.57 18.88 20.55
N ILE A 247 10.82 17.85 20.17
CA ILE A 247 11.01 16.47 20.68
C ILE A 247 12.37 15.90 20.22
N ASN A 248 12.78 16.22 19.00
CA ASN A 248 14.04 15.76 18.44
C ASN A 248 15.24 16.66 18.79
N GLU A 249 15.06 17.65 19.66
CA GLU A 249 16.09 18.63 20.04
C GLU A 249 16.77 19.30 18.84
N ARG A 250 15.99 19.58 17.79
CA ARG A 250 16.45 20.29 16.58
C ARG A 250 15.77 21.65 16.46
N SER A 251 16.48 22.61 15.86
CA SER A 251 15.90 23.89 15.45
C SER A 251 14.88 23.66 14.33
N PHE A 252 13.78 24.41 14.38
CA PHE A 252 12.82 24.44 13.28
C PHE A 252 13.38 25.29 12.14
N ASP A 253 13.47 24.71 10.94
CA ASP A 253 13.92 25.40 9.73
C ASP A 253 12.72 26.06 9.05
N GLU A 254 12.59 27.37 9.26
CA GLU A 254 11.51 28.18 8.69
C GLU A 254 11.60 28.25 7.16
N GLU A 255 12.80 28.36 6.60
CA GLU A 255 13.01 28.45 5.16
C GLU A 255 12.62 27.16 4.46
N ALA A 256 13.00 26.01 5.02
CA ALA A 256 12.59 24.72 4.48
C ALA A 256 11.06 24.57 4.49
N PHE A 257 10.38 25.03 5.54
CA PHE A 257 8.92 25.00 5.61
C PHE A 257 8.27 25.91 4.54
N GLN A 258 8.80 27.12 4.32
CA GLN A 258 8.30 27.99 3.25
C GLN A 258 8.52 27.40 1.85
N ARG A 259 9.66 26.73 1.60
CA ARG A 259 9.89 26.02 0.32
C ARG A 259 8.86 24.92 0.10
N MET A 260 8.59 24.11 1.12
CA MET A 260 7.56 23.06 1.04
C MET A 260 6.16 23.62 0.79
N LYS A 261 5.85 24.80 1.33
CA LYS A 261 4.58 25.50 1.08
C LYS A 261 4.51 26.00 -0.37
N ALA A 262 5.55 26.67 -0.85
CA ALA A 262 5.61 27.21 -2.21
C ALA A 262 5.56 26.12 -3.29
N GLU A 263 6.11 24.93 -3.04
CA GLU A 263 6.01 23.78 -3.94
C GLU A 263 4.58 23.23 -4.09
N GLN A 264 3.72 23.41 -3.09
CA GLN A 264 2.33 22.93 -3.11
C GLN A 264 1.35 23.96 -3.68
N GLU A 265 1.76 25.23 -3.78
CA GLU A 265 0.97 26.33 -4.35
C GLU A 265 1.20 26.50 -5.87
N LYS A 266 2.19 25.79 -6.44
CA LYS A 266 2.46 25.71 -7.88
C LYS A 266 1.63 24.61 -8.54
#